data_AF-A0ABD3Q8C0-F1
#
_entry.id   AF-A0ABD3Q8C0-F1
#
_cell.length_a   1.000
_cell.length_b   1.000
_cell.length_c   1.000
_cell.angle_alpha   90.00
_cell.angle_beta   90.00
_cell.angle_gamma   90.00
#
_symmetry.space_group_name_H-M   'P 1'
#
loop_
_entity.id
_entity.type
_entity.pdbx_description
1 polymer ?
#
loop_
_entity_poly.entity_id
_entity_poly.type
_entity_poly.pdbx_seq_one_letter_code
_entity_poly.pdbx_strand_id
1 'polypeptide(L)'
;MRTIIGPSSRSTIICLSPYLVAKSSSWTAAAFFASSDHHPNPHHFERSRPLRHPSPQYFFWSKKNKSTMTQDTVTVDDTTSLESQMADLDLTKIKRFANKGADALFGYIEKCQVESSPTADFGNFLDAGTGSHSLRWMASVFHRKRLLADTDNGDDAAPMVSMKSFTAITADETMRKRVVEEAESLGIASKGDVVIGNWSNGVERDGNFEYGKGKLLLEGKEYDTILVDYLVGAIDGFAPYFQDLIFDRLVPHLAPGGRMYIIGLQPIPDRVEGDANVMCKITKIRDACILLANHRCYREYPVDWIQRHVRRAGLDIVETRQYPIRYDHGTMLKQINVGRSKLKLFPTRGIAEEMGVILDRLEKESLEVTKRQASGRVTLGFDYVVVAEKSKNADVAQDV
;
A
#
# COMPACT_ATOMS: atom_id res chain seq x y z
N MET A 1 -60.73 32.04 -24.43
CA MET A 1 -61.82 32.38 -23.48
C MET A 1 -62.01 31.16 -22.56
N ARG A 2 -61.92 31.33 -21.23
CA ARG A 2 -62.19 30.35 -20.13
C ARG A 2 -61.61 28.90 -20.19
N THR A 3 -60.60 28.68 -19.34
CA THR A 3 -60.53 27.71 -18.18
C THR A 3 -61.74 26.78 -17.95
N ILE A 4 -61.67 25.53 -17.42
CA ILE A 4 -60.66 24.62 -16.77
C ILE A 4 -61.24 23.16 -16.91
N ILE A 5 -60.56 21.99 -16.80
CA ILE A 5 -60.13 21.18 -15.61
C ILE A 5 -59.17 20.02 -15.99
N GLY A 6 -58.52 19.37 -15.00
CA GLY A 6 -57.95 18.00 -15.05
C GLY A 6 -58.84 16.99 -14.29
N PRO A 7 -58.34 15.95 -13.55
CA PRO A 7 -56.94 15.66 -13.19
C PRO A 7 -56.57 14.14 -13.14
N SER A 8 -55.49 13.82 -12.40
CA SER A 8 -55.18 12.55 -11.70
C SER A 8 -54.31 11.49 -12.41
N SER A 9 -53.89 10.49 -11.61
CA SER A 9 -52.67 9.70 -11.77
C SER A 9 -52.91 8.19 -11.68
N ARG A 10 -51.95 7.39 -12.15
CA ARG A 10 -51.73 6.02 -11.68
C ARG A 10 -50.26 5.61 -11.81
N SER A 11 -49.69 5.12 -10.70
CA SER A 11 -48.39 4.46 -10.67
C SER A 11 -48.47 3.11 -11.38
N THR A 12 -47.36 2.62 -11.93
CA THR A 12 -47.21 1.21 -12.33
C THR A 12 -45.81 0.77 -11.95
N ILE A 13 -45.71 -0.04 -10.90
CA ILE A 13 -44.48 -0.72 -10.50
C ILE A 13 -44.51 -2.09 -11.15
N ILE A 14 -43.60 -2.35 -12.09
CA ILE A 14 -43.31 -3.70 -12.58
C ILE A 14 -41.87 -4.01 -12.19
N CYS A 15 -41.70 -5.06 -11.39
CA CYS A 15 -40.39 -5.51 -10.93
C CYS A 15 -39.86 -6.57 -11.90
N LEU A 16 -38.69 -6.33 -12.50
CA LEU A 16 -37.95 -7.33 -13.25
C LEU A 16 -36.45 -7.22 -12.92
N SER A 17 -35.95 -8.24 -12.22
CA SER A 17 -34.54 -8.63 -12.29
C SER A 17 -34.31 -9.36 -13.63
N PRO A 18 -33.10 -9.29 -14.20
CA PRO A 18 -32.30 -10.52 -14.18
C PRO A 18 -30.83 -10.31 -13.81
N TYR A 19 -30.11 -11.42 -13.84
CA TYR A 19 -28.79 -11.70 -13.25
C TYR A 19 -27.61 -11.61 -14.27
N LEU A 20 -26.40 -11.81 -13.74
CA LEU A 20 -25.16 -12.34 -14.39
C LEU A 20 -24.15 -11.40 -15.12
N VAL A 21 -22.96 -11.36 -14.51
CA VAL A 21 -21.60 -11.54 -15.10
C VAL A 21 -20.98 -10.43 -15.97
N ALA A 22 -19.93 -9.82 -15.39
CA ALA A 22 -18.57 -9.88 -15.96
C ALA A 22 -17.54 -9.94 -14.81
N LYS A 23 -16.47 -10.74 -14.95
CA LYS A 23 -15.36 -10.84 -13.99
C LYS A 23 -14.14 -10.04 -14.48
N SER A 24 -13.19 -9.84 -13.56
CA SER A 24 -11.85 -9.24 -13.74
C SER A 24 -11.79 -7.71 -13.84
N SER A 25 -11.02 -7.13 -12.92
CA SER A 25 -10.42 -5.80 -13.04
C SER A 25 -9.12 -5.80 -12.25
N SER A 26 -8.01 -5.43 -12.88
CA SER A 26 -6.71 -5.27 -12.23
C SER A 26 -6.78 -4.17 -11.16
N TRP A 27 -6.24 -4.44 -9.98
CA TRP A 27 -6.16 -3.49 -8.87
C TRP A 27 -4.85 -2.73 -8.95
N THR A 28 -4.71 -1.79 -9.88
CA THR A 28 -3.67 -0.76 -9.82
C THR A 28 -3.88 0.12 -8.58
N ALA A 29 -2.79 0.67 -8.03
CA ALA A 29 -2.73 1.32 -6.72
C ALA A 29 -3.46 2.68 -6.62
N ALA A 30 -4.78 2.68 -6.72
CA ALA A 30 -5.61 3.79 -6.29
C ALA A 30 -5.72 3.76 -4.75
N ALA A 31 -4.83 4.49 -4.06
CA ALA A 31 -4.78 4.58 -2.60
C ALA A 31 -6.14 4.98 -1.99
N PHE A 32 -6.82 4.01 -1.39
CA PHE A 32 -8.19 4.16 -0.89
C PHE A 32 -8.21 4.68 0.56
N PHE A 33 -7.93 5.97 0.73
CA PHE A 33 -8.13 6.63 2.03
C PHE A 33 -9.56 7.15 2.19
N ALA A 34 -10.26 6.60 3.17
CA ALA A 34 -11.37 7.30 3.80
C ALA A 34 -10.83 8.54 4.55
N SER A 35 -11.64 9.60 4.65
CA SER A 35 -11.25 10.80 5.39
C SER A 35 -11.33 10.52 6.89
N SER A 36 -10.18 10.32 7.53
CA SER A 36 -10.06 10.35 8.99
C SER A 36 -10.12 11.81 9.44
N ASP A 37 -11.33 12.34 9.61
CA ASP A 37 -11.55 13.76 9.90
C ASP A 37 -11.02 14.12 11.32
N HIS A 38 -9.78 14.61 11.36
CA HIS A 38 -9.12 15.15 12.56
C HIS A 38 -8.53 16.52 12.22
N HIS A 39 -9.25 17.58 12.59
CA HIS A 39 -8.79 18.96 12.44
C HIS A 39 -7.84 19.36 13.58
N PRO A 40 -6.58 19.75 13.31
CA PRO A 40 -5.82 20.59 14.23
C PRO A 40 -6.27 22.05 14.09
N ASN A 41 -6.81 22.63 15.16
CA ASN A 41 -7.29 24.02 15.17
C ASN A 41 -6.12 25.00 15.46
N PRO A 42 -5.84 25.99 14.60
CA PRO A 42 -4.76 26.97 14.84
C PRO A 42 -5.22 28.17 15.69
N HIS A 43 -4.23 28.95 16.18
CA HIS A 43 -4.34 30.10 17.09
C HIS A 43 -4.77 29.72 18.53
N HIS A 44 -4.06 30.09 19.60
CA HIS A 44 -3.37 31.36 19.86
C HIS A 44 -1.89 31.27 20.25
N PHE A 45 -1.20 32.41 20.21
CA PHE A 45 0.22 32.55 20.55
C PHE A 45 0.36 33.60 21.67
N GLU A 46 0.65 33.18 22.91
CA GLU A 46 0.90 34.10 24.03
C GLU A 46 1.93 33.53 25.01
N ARG A 47 2.69 34.39 25.70
CA ARG A 47 3.86 34.00 26.49
C ARG A 47 3.59 34.10 28.00
N SER A 48 3.74 32.99 28.73
CA SER A 48 3.89 33.00 30.20
C SER A 48 4.84 31.89 30.69
N ARG A 49 5.28 32.00 31.95
CA ARG A 49 6.50 31.36 32.51
C ARG A 49 6.24 29.96 33.11
N PRO A 50 7.28 29.13 33.32
CA PRO A 50 7.12 27.69 33.51
C PRO A 50 6.68 27.27 34.92
N LEU A 51 6.01 26.12 34.99
CA LEU A 51 5.72 25.38 36.22
C LEU A 51 6.34 23.97 36.16
N ARG A 52 6.56 23.37 37.34
CA ARG A 52 7.42 22.19 37.52
C ARG A 52 6.70 20.87 37.23
N HIS A 53 7.46 19.88 36.75
CA HIS A 53 7.06 18.46 36.75
C HIS A 53 6.79 17.94 38.17
N PRO A 54 5.86 16.98 38.29
CA PRO A 54 6.10 15.73 38.99
C PRO A 54 6.30 14.56 38.01
N SER A 55 6.96 13.50 38.46
CA SER A 55 7.31 12.31 37.65
C SER A 55 6.17 11.28 37.55
N PRO A 56 6.23 10.34 36.57
CA PRO A 56 5.15 9.36 36.37
C PRO A 56 5.08 8.32 37.50
N GLN A 57 3.85 7.96 37.91
CA GLN A 57 3.62 6.77 38.74
C GLN A 57 3.44 5.54 37.84
N TYR A 58 4.30 4.54 38.01
CA TYR A 58 4.24 3.28 37.28
C TYR A 58 3.18 2.35 37.86
N PHE A 59 2.12 2.04 37.10
CA PHE A 59 1.19 0.97 37.46
C PHE A 59 1.77 -0.40 37.09
N PHE A 60 2.25 -1.12 38.11
CA PHE A 60 2.58 -2.54 37.99
C PHE A 60 1.31 -3.37 37.77
N TRP A 61 1.32 -4.27 36.78
CA TRP A 61 0.34 -5.37 36.73
C TRP A 61 1.01 -6.70 37.09
N SER A 62 0.67 -7.22 38.26
CA SER A 62 1.31 -8.41 38.84
C SER A 62 0.75 -9.70 38.25
N LYS A 63 1.57 -10.45 37.49
CA LYS A 63 1.27 -11.85 37.14
C LYS A 63 1.16 -12.74 38.38
N LYS A 64 -0.06 -12.97 38.86
CA LYS A 64 -0.42 -14.11 39.72
C LYS A 64 -1.81 -14.64 39.38
N ASN A 65 -1.84 -15.83 38.78
CA ASN A 65 -2.56 -16.93 39.39
C ASN A 65 -1.87 -18.24 39.01
N LYS A 66 -1.64 -19.11 40.01
CA LYS A 66 -1.25 -20.50 39.78
C LYS A 66 -2.54 -21.30 39.60
N SER A 67 -2.66 -22.03 38.51
CA SER A 67 -3.49 -23.24 38.48
C SER A 67 -2.57 -24.45 38.63
N THR A 68 -3.00 -25.47 39.37
CA THR A 68 -2.23 -26.69 39.62
C THR A 68 -2.23 -27.60 38.40
N MET A 69 -1.06 -28.15 38.05
CA MET A 69 -0.98 -29.23 37.06
C MET A 69 -1.53 -30.53 37.65
N THR A 70 -2.55 -31.09 37.03
CA THR A 70 -2.73 -32.54 36.94
C THR A 70 -2.20 -32.99 35.58
N GLN A 71 -1.39 -34.06 35.56
CA GLN A 71 -0.82 -34.58 34.32
C GLN A 71 -1.73 -35.66 33.72
N ASP A 72 -2.67 -35.25 32.87
CA ASP A 72 -3.36 -36.18 31.97
C ASP A 72 -2.63 -36.19 30.62
N THR A 73 -2.04 -37.33 30.27
CA THR A 73 -1.25 -37.52 29.04
C THR A 73 -2.18 -37.83 27.87
N VAL A 74 -2.78 -36.79 27.30
CA VAL A 74 -3.59 -36.91 26.08
C VAL A 74 -2.71 -36.70 24.84
N THR A 75 -2.20 -37.78 24.25
CA THR A 75 -1.58 -37.74 22.91
C THR A 75 -2.68 -37.61 21.85
N VAL A 76 -3.12 -36.38 21.60
CA VAL A 76 -3.94 -36.03 20.43
C VAL A 76 -3.03 -35.86 19.21
N ASP A 77 -3.48 -36.36 18.06
CA ASP A 77 -2.84 -36.14 16.77
C ASP A 77 -3.12 -34.71 16.27
N ASP A 78 -2.33 -33.76 16.77
CA ASP A 78 -2.47 -32.32 16.46
C ASP A 78 -2.14 -32.01 14.99
N THR A 79 -1.39 -32.89 14.32
CA THR A 79 -1.01 -32.82 12.92
C THR A 79 -2.21 -32.93 11.97
N THR A 80 -3.06 -33.95 12.13
CA THR A 80 -4.25 -34.11 11.26
C THR A 80 -5.31 -33.03 11.51
N SER A 81 -5.37 -32.46 12.71
CA SER A 81 -6.19 -31.28 13.01
C SER A 81 -5.77 -30.06 12.18
N LEU A 82 -4.47 -29.75 12.16
CA LEU A 82 -3.92 -28.61 11.41
C LEU A 82 -4.02 -28.80 9.89
N GLU A 83 -3.72 -29.98 9.36
CA GLU A 83 -3.85 -30.24 7.93
C GLU A 83 -5.31 -30.15 7.45
N SER A 84 -6.26 -30.63 8.26
CA SER A 84 -7.70 -30.49 8.01
C SER A 84 -8.15 -29.03 8.02
N GLN A 85 -7.75 -28.24 9.04
CA GLN A 85 -8.05 -26.80 9.10
C GLN A 85 -7.43 -26.02 7.93
N MET A 86 -6.26 -26.44 7.44
CA MET A 86 -5.66 -25.84 6.25
C MET A 86 -6.43 -26.19 4.97
N ALA A 87 -7.00 -27.40 4.86
CA ALA A 87 -7.72 -27.86 3.66
C ALA A 87 -8.92 -26.96 3.30
N ASP A 88 -9.64 -26.41 4.28
CA ASP A 88 -10.83 -25.57 4.06
C ASP A 88 -10.55 -24.09 3.71
N LEU A 89 -9.29 -23.64 3.69
CA LEU A 89 -8.96 -22.23 3.40
C LEU A 89 -9.34 -21.80 1.96
N ASP A 90 -10.15 -20.73 1.84
CA ASP A 90 -10.45 -20.06 0.56
C ASP A 90 -9.24 -19.25 0.06
N LEU A 91 -8.42 -19.90 -0.76
CA LEU A 91 -7.27 -19.27 -1.42
C LEU A 91 -7.62 -18.58 -2.75
N THR A 92 -8.91 -18.47 -3.14
CA THR A 92 -9.28 -17.87 -4.45
C THR A 92 -8.86 -16.40 -4.57
N LYS A 93 -8.86 -15.66 -3.45
CA LYS A 93 -8.39 -14.27 -3.33
C LYS A 93 -6.91 -14.10 -3.72
N ILE A 94 -6.10 -15.15 -3.52
CA ILE A 94 -4.64 -15.11 -3.71
C ILE A 94 -4.17 -15.92 -4.92
N LYS A 95 -4.98 -16.85 -5.46
CA LYS A 95 -4.60 -17.74 -6.59
C LYS A 95 -4.04 -16.98 -7.80
N ARG A 96 -4.47 -15.75 -8.07
CA ARG A 96 -3.91 -14.91 -9.15
C ARG A 96 -2.38 -14.77 -9.06
N PHE A 97 -1.81 -14.65 -7.87
CA PHE A 97 -0.37 -14.40 -7.69
C PHE A 97 0.49 -15.64 -7.94
N ALA A 98 -0.09 -16.84 -7.98
CA ALA A 98 0.61 -18.05 -8.39
C ALA A 98 0.71 -18.21 -9.93
N ASN A 99 0.09 -17.31 -10.70
CA ASN A 99 0.17 -17.31 -12.16
C ASN A 99 1.17 -16.24 -12.64
N LYS A 100 2.05 -16.62 -13.57
CA LYS A 100 3.10 -15.79 -14.16
C LYS A 100 2.52 -14.53 -14.82
N GLY A 101 3.05 -13.36 -14.46
CA GLY A 101 2.65 -12.07 -15.04
C GLY A 101 1.24 -11.58 -14.66
N ALA A 102 0.48 -12.30 -13.83
CA ALA A 102 -0.82 -11.85 -13.33
C ALA A 102 -0.70 -10.70 -12.32
N ASP A 103 0.45 -10.58 -11.67
CA ASP A 103 0.97 -9.34 -11.09
C ASP A 103 2.36 -9.06 -11.69
N ALA A 104 2.54 -7.89 -12.29
CA ALA A 104 3.77 -7.55 -13.01
C ALA A 104 4.89 -7.04 -12.08
N LEU A 105 4.53 -6.49 -10.92
CA LEU A 105 5.48 -5.88 -9.98
C LEU A 105 6.02 -6.97 -9.05
N PHE A 106 5.11 -7.72 -8.40
CA PHE A 106 5.49 -8.82 -7.52
C PHE A 106 6.06 -10.02 -8.29
N GLY A 107 5.52 -10.35 -9.47
CA GLY A 107 6.08 -11.42 -10.31
C GLY A 107 7.50 -11.13 -10.82
N TYR A 108 7.92 -9.86 -10.84
CA TYR A 108 9.29 -9.46 -11.11
C TYR A 108 10.18 -9.48 -9.86
N ILE A 109 9.66 -9.12 -8.68
CA ILE A 109 10.37 -9.32 -7.41
C ILE A 109 10.70 -10.81 -7.20
N GLU A 110 9.75 -11.71 -7.49
CA GLU A 110 9.98 -13.16 -7.46
C GLU A 110 11.06 -13.59 -8.48
N LYS A 111 11.02 -13.09 -9.72
CA LYS A 111 12.08 -13.33 -10.72
C LYS A 111 13.45 -12.92 -10.19
N CYS A 112 13.57 -11.70 -9.68
CA CYS A 112 14.83 -11.16 -9.16
C CYS A 112 15.35 -11.99 -7.97
N GLN A 113 14.46 -12.52 -7.11
CA GLN A 113 14.86 -13.36 -5.97
C GLN A 113 15.40 -14.72 -6.43
N VAL A 114 14.78 -15.34 -7.44
CA VAL A 114 15.24 -16.60 -8.05
C VAL A 114 16.60 -16.42 -8.73
N GLU A 115 16.84 -15.28 -9.38
CA GLU A 115 18.10 -14.99 -10.09
C GLU A 115 19.26 -14.62 -9.14
N SER A 116 18.99 -14.25 -7.89
CA SER A 116 20.01 -13.86 -6.91
C SER A 116 20.22 -14.82 -5.75
N SER A 117 19.20 -15.59 -5.38
CA SER A 117 19.22 -16.52 -4.24
C SER A 117 19.18 -17.97 -4.75
N PRO A 118 20.22 -18.79 -4.51
CA PRO A 118 20.22 -20.20 -4.91
C PRO A 118 19.09 -21.05 -4.31
N THR A 119 18.42 -20.56 -3.27
CA THR A 119 17.24 -21.19 -2.64
C THR A 119 15.91 -20.56 -3.07
N ALA A 120 15.92 -19.44 -3.79
CA ALA A 120 14.77 -18.58 -4.06
C ALA A 120 13.99 -18.13 -2.80
N ASP A 121 14.62 -18.17 -1.63
CA ASP A 121 14.02 -17.79 -0.36
C ASP A 121 14.20 -16.29 -0.08
N PHE A 122 13.14 -15.64 0.42
CA PHE A 122 13.14 -14.24 0.89
C PHE A 122 13.62 -14.08 2.34
N GLY A 123 13.76 -15.17 3.10
CA GLY A 123 14.20 -15.18 4.50
C GLY A 123 13.14 -14.62 5.46
N ASN A 124 13.60 -13.94 6.51
CA ASN A 124 12.76 -13.13 7.38
C ASN A 124 12.43 -11.82 6.62
N PHE A 125 11.16 -11.58 6.34
CA PHE A 125 10.70 -10.50 5.45
C PHE A 125 10.16 -9.29 6.22
N LEU A 126 10.42 -8.07 5.74
CA LEU A 126 9.77 -6.85 6.22
C LEU A 126 8.96 -6.21 5.10
N ASP A 127 7.63 -6.19 5.23
CA ASP A 127 6.77 -5.28 4.48
C ASP A 127 6.68 -3.95 5.24
N ALA A 128 7.43 -2.95 4.79
CA ALA A 128 7.58 -1.68 5.48
C ALA A 128 6.37 -0.73 5.32
N GLY A 129 5.38 -1.06 4.49
CA GLY A 129 4.25 -0.18 4.14
C GLY A 129 2.99 -0.96 3.79
N THR A 130 2.59 -1.88 4.67
CA THR A 130 1.70 -3.00 4.34
C THR A 130 0.26 -2.59 4.03
N GLY A 131 -0.36 -3.36 3.13
CA GLY A 131 -1.80 -3.35 2.90
C GLY A 131 -2.29 -4.66 2.31
N SER A 132 -3.61 -4.75 2.06
CA SER A 132 -4.24 -5.95 1.48
C SER A 132 -3.65 -6.44 0.15
N HIS A 133 -2.82 -5.66 -0.56
CA HIS A 133 -2.23 -6.10 -1.83
C HIS A 133 -0.94 -6.91 -1.61
N SER A 134 0.04 -6.34 -0.90
CA SER A 134 1.29 -6.99 -0.50
C SER A 134 1.04 -8.20 0.41
N LEU A 135 0.12 -8.09 1.38
CA LEU A 135 -0.26 -9.21 2.26
C LEU A 135 -0.76 -10.43 1.47
N ARG A 136 -1.66 -10.21 0.50
CA ARG A 136 -2.19 -11.29 -0.36
C ARG A 136 -1.11 -11.92 -1.24
N TRP A 137 -0.12 -11.14 -1.67
CA TRP A 137 1.04 -11.68 -2.37
C TRP A 137 1.92 -12.52 -1.44
N MET A 138 2.27 -12.04 -0.24
CA MET A 138 3.01 -12.82 0.77
C MET A 138 2.30 -14.13 1.11
N ALA A 139 0.97 -14.11 1.28
CA ALA A 139 0.16 -15.32 1.46
C ALA A 139 0.28 -16.30 0.29
N SER A 140 0.43 -15.81 -0.95
CA SER A 140 0.63 -16.65 -2.14
C SER A 140 2.02 -17.28 -2.22
N VAL A 141 3.01 -16.75 -1.49
CA VAL A 141 4.34 -17.35 -1.31
C VAL A 141 4.24 -18.50 -0.30
N PHE A 142 3.66 -18.26 0.89
CA PHE A 142 3.46 -19.32 1.89
C PHE A 142 2.60 -20.48 1.35
N HIS A 143 1.58 -20.21 0.55
CA HIS A 143 0.71 -21.24 -0.07
C HIS A 143 1.14 -21.67 -1.48
N ARG A 144 2.32 -21.26 -1.98
CA ARG A 144 2.72 -21.44 -3.39
C ARG A 144 2.60 -22.88 -3.89
N LYS A 145 3.06 -23.85 -3.10
CA LYS A 145 2.98 -25.29 -3.41
C LYS A 145 1.54 -25.78 -3.59
N ARG A 146 0.61 -25.33 -2.73
CA ARG A 146 -0.81 -25.71 -2.79
C ARG A 146 -1.54 -25.01 -3.94
N LEU A 147 -1.25 -23.73 -4.17
CA LEU A 147 -1.86 -22.96 -5.27
C LEU A 147 -1.55 -23.54 -6.66
N LEU A 148 -0.42 -24.26 -6.78
CA LEU A 148 0.05 -24.92 -8.00
C LEU A 148 -0.22 -26.44 -8.03
N ALA A 149 -0.75 -27.05 -6.96
CA ALA A 149 -0.96 -28.49 -6.87
C ALA A 149 -2.08 -28.97 -7.83
N ASP A 150 -3.19 -28.22 -7.89
CA ASP A 150 -4.35 -28.54 -8.73
C ASP A 150 -4.26 -27.89 -10.13
N THR A 151 -3.05 -27.71 -10.68
CA THR A 151 -2.86 -27.04 -11.97
C THR A 151 -1.84 -27.73 -12.87
N ASP A 152 -2.26 -28.08 -14.08
CA ASP A 152 -1.37 -28.41 -15.22
C ASP A 152 -0.62 -27.16 -15.75
N ASN A 153 -0.27 -26.23 -14.87
CA ASN A 153 0.44 -24.99 -15.19
C ASN A 153 1.89 -25.33 -15.56
N GLY A 154 2.16 -25.49 -16.85
CA GLY A 154 3.51 -25.51 -17.41
C GLY A 154 4.15 -24.11 -17.36
N ASP A 155 4.47 -23.54 -18.52
CA ASP A 155 5.18 -22.26 -18.62
C ASP A 155 4.47 -21.05 -17.98
N ASP A 156 3.20 -21.16 -17.57
CA ASP A 156 2.41 -20.10 -16.93
C ASP A 156 2.45 -20.10 -15.38
N ALA A 157 3.15 -21.05 -14.73
CA ALA A 157 3.35 -21.01 -13.29
C ALA A 157 4.26 -19.82 -12.87
N ALA A 158 3.90 -19.11 -11.80
CA ALA A 158 4.82 -18.18 -11.14
C ALA A 158 5.92 -18.97 -10.39
N PRO A 159 7.13 -18.40 -10.20
CA PRO A 159 8.25 -19.16 -9.66
C PRO A 159 8.01 -19.77 -8.27
N MET A 160 8.75 -20.85 -7.97
CA MET A 160 8.75 -21.46 -6.65
C MET A 160 9.69 -20.71 -5.71
N VAL A 161 9.20 -19.62 -5.14
CA VAL A 161 9.84 -18.83 -4.07
C VAL A 161 9.37 -19.29 -2.69
N SER A 162 10.18 -19.04 -1.66
CA SER A 162 9.82 -19.27 -0.25
C SER A 162 10.05 -18.03 0.62
N MET A 163 9.45 -18.04 1.81
CA MET A 163 9.60 -17.01 2.84
C MET A 163 9.53 -17.72 4.19
N LYS A 164 10.41 -17.35 5.12
CA LYS A 164 10.50 -17.96 6.45
C LYS A 164 9.48 -17.38 7.42
N SER A 165 9.36 -16.05 7.44
CA SER A 165 8.49 -15.27 8.32
C SER A 165 8.29 -13.87 7.77
N PHE A 166 7.33 -13.10 8.29
CA PHE A 166 7.16 -11.69 7.95
C PHE A 166 7.00 -10.76 9.17
N THR A 167 7.28 -9.47 8.98
CA THR A 167 6.75 -8.36 9.78
C THR A 167 6.13 -7.38 8.81
N ALA A 168 4.91 -6.92 9.10
CA ALA A 168 4.13 -6.04 8.23
C ALA A 168 3.78 -4.74 8.98
N ILE A 169 4.20 -3.59 8.45
CA ILE A 169 4.13 -2.28 9.14
C ILE A 169 3.06 -1.39 8.53
N THR A 170 2.18 -0.85 9.36
CA THR A 170 1.21 0.20 8.97
C THR A 170 1.14 1.31 10.01
N ALA A 171 0.96 2.55 9.56
CA ALA A 171 0.71 3.70 10.44
C ALA A 171 -0.79 3.91 10.76
N ASP A 172 -1.69 3.21 10.06
CA ASP A 172 -3.15 3.25 10.30
C ASP A 172 -3.65 1.98 11.01
N GLU A 173 -4.39 2.18 12.10
CA GLU A 173 -5.04 1.15 12.90
C GLU A 173 -6.23 0.50 12.18
N THR A 174 -6.91 1.21 11.27
CA THR A 174 -8.00 0.62 10.47
C THR A 174 -7.44 -0.38 9.45
N MET A 175 -6.35 -0.02 8.80
CA MET A 175 -5.57 -0.93 7.95
C MET A 175 -5.00 -2.09 8.78
N ARG A 176 -4.45 -1.85 9.98
CA ARG A 176 -3.91 -2.94 10.82
C ARG A 176 -4.97 -4.00 11.10
N LYS A 177 -6.18 -3.61 11.53
CA LYS A 177 -7.28 -4.55 11.77
C LYS A 177 -7.62 -5.37 10.52
N ARG A 178 -7.83 -4.70 9.38
CA ARG A 178 -8.09 -5.37 8.10
C ARG A 178 -6.98 -6.34 7.70
N VAL A 179 -5.72 -5.96 7.86
CA VAL A 179 -4.56 -6.78 7.49
C VAL A 179 -4.40 -7.99 8.44
N VAL A 180 -4.73 -7.85 9.72
CA VAL A 180 -4.82 -8.97 10.67
C VAL A 180 -5.97 -9.92 10.32
N GLU A 181 -7.20 -9.40 10.19
CA GLU A 181 -8.39 -10.17 9.79
C GLU A 181 -8.15 -10.92 8.46
N GLU A 182 -7.47 -10.29 7.51
CA GLU A 182 -7.13 -10.90 6.23
C GLU A 182 -6.03 -11.96 6.36
N ALA A 183 -5.00 -11.73 7.18
CA ALA A 183 -3.94 -12.70 7.46
C ALA A 183 -4.45 -13.95 8.19
N GLU A 184 -5.42 -13.79 9.10
CA GLU A 184 -6.17 -14.87 9.73
C GLU A 184 -6.99 -15.63 8.68
N SER A 185 -7.78 -14.93 7.85
CA SER A 185 -8.61 -15.55 6.81
C SER A 185 -7.83 -16.30 5.72
N LEU A 186 -6.53 -15.99 5.58
CA LEU A 186 -5.60 -16.63 4.65
C LEU A 186 -4.68 -17.66 5.34
N GLY A 187 -4.87 -17.93 6.64
CA GLY A 187 -4.09 -18.94 7.37
C GLY A 187 -2.60 -18.62 7.53
N ILE A 188 -2.21 -17.33 7.48
CA ILE A 188 -0.81 -16.89 7.62
C ILE A 188 -0.52 -16.07 8.87
N ALA A 189 -1.51 -15.82 9.75
CA ALA A 189 -1.31 -15.09 11.00
C ALA A 189 -0.24 -15.72 11.94
N SER A 190 0.03 -17.03 11.82
CA SER A 190 1.11 -17.71 12.54
C SER A 190 2.49 -17.62 11.89
N LYS A 191 2.62 -16.89 10.77
CA LYS A 191 3.88 -16.70 10.01
C LYS A 191 4.52 -15.33 10.21
N GLY A 192 3.87 -14.39 10.89
CA GLY A 192 4.43 -13.05 11.07
C GLY A 192 3.54 -12.07 11.84
N ASP A 193 4.15 -10.96 12.24
CA ASP A 193 3.50 -9.88 13.01
C ASP A 193 2.92 -8.80 12.08
N VAL A 194 1.74 -8.26 12.41
CA VAL A 194 1.22 -7.01 11.83
C VAL A 194 1.30 -5.90 12.88
N VAL A 195 2.24 -4.98 12.71
CA VAL A 195 2.66 -3.99 13.72
C VAL A 195 2.19 -2.59 13.33
N ILE A 196 1.57 -1.87 14.28
CA ILE A 196 1.30 -0.45 14.13
C ILE A 196 2.55 0.39 14.44
N GLY A 197 2.93 1.28 13.54
CA GLY A 197 4.09 2.15 13.72
C GLY A 197 4.23 3.19 12.60
N ASN A 198 4.89 4.29 12.92
CA ASN A 198 5.30 5.30 11.95
C ASN A 198 6.83 5.36 11.94
N TRP A 199 7.45 5.44 10.75
CA TRP A 199 8.91 5.42 10.59
C TRP A 199 9.62 6.63 11.20
N SER A 200 8.90 7.75 11.34
CA SER A 200 9.36 8.95 12.06
C SER A 200 9.32 8.82 13.60
N ASN A 201 8.85 7.70 14.15
CA ASN A 201 8.87 7.48 15.60
C ASN A 201 10.32 7.42 16.11
N GLY A 202 10.66 8.34 17.02
CA GLY A 202 12.00 8.48 17.60
C GLY A 202 12.97 9.35 16.79
N VAL A 203 12.50 10.07 15.76
CA VAL A 203 13.31 11.05 15.02
C VAL A 203 13.05 12.48 15.53
N GLU A 204 14.11 13.28 15.64
CA GLU A 204 14.07 14.66 16.10
C GLU A 204 13.61 15.65 15.00
N ARG A 205 13.36 16.90 15.39
CA ARG A 205 12.72 17.91 14.52
C ARG A 205 13.59 18.42 13.38
N ASP A 206 14.89 18.18 13.45
CA ASP A 206 15.90 18.48 12.45
C ASP A 206 16.23 17.28 11.54
N GLY A 207 15.60 16.12 11.79
CA GLY A 207 15.82 14.87 11.08
C GLY A 207 16.84 13.93 11.74
N ASN A 208 17.50 14.34 12.83
CA ASN A 208 18.47 13.49 13.53
C ASN A 208 17.80 12.36 14.31
N PHE A 209 18.45 11.20 14.39
CA PHE A 209 18.05 10.08 15.24
C PHE A 209 19.27 9.23 15.65
N GLU A 210 19.22 8.67 16.86
CA GLU A 210 20.28 7.80 17.38
C GLU A 210 19.70 6.44 17.82
N TYR A 211 20.24 5.35 17.27
CA TYR A 211 19.97 4.00 17.74
C TYR A 211 20.54 3.80 19.15
N GLY A 212 19.81 3.06 20.00
CA GLY A 212 20.17 2.79 21.39
C GLY A 212 19.78 3.89 22.39
N LYS A 213 19.21 5.02 21.95
CA LYS A 213 18.78 6.13 22.84
C LYS A 213 17.26 6.38 22.88
N GLY A 214 16.47 5.77 22.01
CA GLY A 214 15.03 6.04 21.91
C GLY A 214 14.22 4.86 21.39
N LYS A 215 12.88 4.94 21.47
CA LYS A 215 12.00 3.88 20.95
C LYS A 215 11.84 3.97 19.43
N LEU A 216 12.92 3.70 18.70
CA LEU A 216 12.87 3.59 17.24
C LEU A 216 12.00 2.39 16.83
N LEU A 217 11.19 2.57 15.78
CA LEU A 217 10.38 1.48 15.23
C LEU A 217 11.29 0.34 14.75
N LEU A 218 10.98 -0.89 15.20
CA LEU A 218 11.74 -2.13 14.94
C LEU A 218 13.21 -2.16 15.39
N GLU A 219 13.61 -1.31 16.36
CA GLU A 219 14.98 -1.31 16.90
C GLU A 219 15.49 -2.71 17.28
N GLY A 220 16.72 -3.04 16.86
CA GLY A 220 17.35 -4.34 17.10
C GLY A 220 16.80 -5.52 16.28
N LYS A 221 15.84 -5.30 15.36
CA LYS A 221 15.42 -6.31 14.38
C LYS A 221 16.09 -6.10 13.02
N GLU A 222 16.58 -7.19 12.44
CA GLU A 222 17.09 -7.27 11.07
C GLU A 222 16.25 -8.25 10.22
N TYR A 223 16.31 -8.06 8.90
CA TYR A 223 15.54 -8.81 7.90
C TYR A 223 16.42 -9.12 6.68
N ASP A 224 16.26 -10.30 6.08
CA ASP A 224 16.99 -10.70 4.88
C ASP A 224 16.46 -9.97 3.63
N THR A 225 15.16 -9.68 3.62
CA THR A 225 14.50 -8.90 2.56
C THR A 225 13.60 -7.81 3.15
N ILE A 226 13.68 -6.59 2.59
CA ILE A 226 12.73 -5.49 2.86
C ILE A 226 11.96 -5.14 1.58
N LEU A 227 10.64 -5.01 1.70
CA LEU A 227 9.73 -4.47 0.68
C LEU A 227 9.27 -3.07 1.07
N VAL A 228 9.33 -2.17 0.10
CA VAL A 228 8.93 -0.76 0.19
C VAL A 228 7.86 -0.51 -0.89
N ASP A 229 6.65 -1.03 -0.67
CA ASP A 229 5.54 -1.00 -1.64
C ASP A 229 4.76 0.33 -1.57
N TYR A 230 5.03 1.27 -2.49
CA TYR A 230 4.51 2.65 -2.53
C TYR A 230 4.71 3.49 -1.23
N LEU A 231 5.44 2.98 -0.24
CA LEU A 231 5.62 3.59 1.09
C LEU A 231 6.10 5.04 1.03
N VAL A 232 7.01 5.37 0.11
CA VAL A 232 7.62 6.71 0.00
C VAL A 232 6.60 7.77 -0.41
N GLY A 233 5.58 7.41 -1.20
CA GLY A 233 4.42 8.27 -1.42
C GLY A 233 3.47 8.25 -0.23
N ALA A 234 3.12 7.04 0.25
CA ALA A 234 2.17 6.81 1.34
C ALA A 234 2.48 7.60 2.62
N ILE A 235 3.76 7.73 2.96
CA ILE A 235 4.21 8.37 4.20
C ILE A 235 3.90 9.87 4.27
N ASP A 236 3.60 10.58 3.17
CA ASP A 236 3.23 12.01 3.23
C ASP A 236 1.89 12.25 3.97
N GLY A 237 1.07 11.22 4.11
CA GLY A 237 -0.15 11.24 4.93
C GLY A 237 0.08 11.01 6.43
N PHE A 238 1.25 10.51 6.84
CA PHE A 238 1.53 10.04 8.21
C PHE A 238 2.72 10.75 8.86
N ALA A 239 3.79 11.01 8.10
CA ALA A 239 4.93 11.84 8.48
C ALA A 239 5.30 12.76 7.30
N PRO A 240 4.59 13.91 7.16
CA PRO A 240 4.91 14.93 6.16
C PRO A 240 6.39 15.32 6.17
N TYR A 241 7.00 15.41 4.99
CA TYR A 241 8.40 15.79 4.78
C TYR A 241 9.44 14.80 5.34
N PHE A 242 9.05 13.54 5.62
CA PHE A 242 9.96 12.49 6.10
C PHE A 242 10.55 11.62 4.96
N GLN A 243 10.15 11.85 3.72
CA GLN A 243 10.40 10.93 2.61
C GLN A 243 11.87 10.70 2.30
N ASP A 244 12.72 11.72 2.51
CA ASP A 244 14.15 11.60 2.21
C ASP A 244 14.91 10.81 3.27
N LEU A 245 14.39 10.73 4.50
CA LEU A 245 14.98 9.98 5.64
C LEU A 245 14.54 8.51 5.69
N ILE A 246 13.59 8.08 4.85
CA ILE A 246 13.00 6.73 4.96
C ILE A 246 14.01 5.61 4.73
N PHE A 247 14.96 5.79 3.80
CA PHE A 247 15.99 4.78 3.53
C PHE A 247 17.04 4.74 4.65
N ASP A 248 17.43 5.90 5.18
CA ASP A 248 18.35 6.00 6.32
C ASP A 248 17.76 5.34 7.59
N ARG A 249 16.42 5.27 7.69
CA ARG A 249 15.71 4.49 8.72
C ARG A 249 15.57 2.99 8.43
N LEU A 250 15.52 2.57 7.16
CA LEU A 250 15.30 1.17 6.76
C LEU A 250 16.59 0.35 6.62
N VAL A 251 17.70 0.95 6.18
CA VAL A 251 18.98 0.24 5.96
C VAL A 251 19.56 -0.43 7.23
N PRO A 252 19.41 0.14 8.44
CA PRO A 252 19.81 -0.55 9.67
C PRO A 252 18.94 -1.76 10.04
N HIS A 253 17.80 -1.97 9.38
CA HIS A 253 16.97 -3.17 9.51
C HIS A 253 17.24 -4.21 8.42
N LEU A 254 18.13 -3.93 7.45
CA LEU A 254 18.52 -4.86 6.40
C LEU A 254 19.78 -5.63 6.85
N ALA A 255 19.75 -6.96 6.80
CA ALA A 255 20.90 -7.79 7.16
C ALA A 255 22.07 -7.59 6.16
N PRO A 256 23.34 -7.84 6.54
CA PRO A 256 24.47 -7.80 5.62
C PRO A 256 24.30 -8.79 4.45
N GLY A 257 24.35 -8.30 3.21
CA GLY A 257 24.01 -9.09 2.02
C GLY A 257 22.51 -9.24 1.74
N GLY A 258 21.64 -8.65 2.56
CA GLY A 258 20.19 -8.60 2.36
C GLY A 258 19.78 -7.65 1.24
N ARG A 259 18.55 -7.81 0.75
CA ARG A 259 18.00 -7.09 -0.42
C ARG A 259 16.78 -6.23 -0.09
N MET A 260 16.70 -5.05 -0.70
CA MET A 260 15.54 -4.15 -0.65
C MET A 260 14.87 -4.08 -2.03
N TYR A 261 13.55 -4.29 -2.05
CA TYR A 261 12.68 -4.13 -3.22
C TYR A 261 11.79 -2.91 -3.03
N ILE A 262 11.89 -1.94 -3.93
CA ILE A 262 11.21 -0.64 -3.80
C ILE A 262 10.27 -0.43 -4.98
N ILE A 263 8.97 -0.35 -4.69
CA ILE A 263 7.92 -0.11 -5.69
C ILE A 263 7.42 1.33 -5.52
N GLY A 264 7.22 2.03 -6.63
CA GLY A 264 6.57 3.35 -6.63
C GLY A 264 6.15 3.79 -8.02
N LEU A 265 5.50 4.96 -8.10
CA LEU A 265 4.94 5.51 -9.33
C LEU A 265 5.77 6.72 -9.80
N GLN A 266 6.14 6.76 -11.08
CA GLN A 266 6.69 7.97 -11.67
C GLN A 266 5.61 9.07 -11.72
N PRO A 267 5.87 10.28 -11.19
CA PRO A 267 4.91 11.38 -11.21
C PRO A 267 4.35 11.68 -12.60
N ILE A 268 3.03 11.86 -12.67
CA ILE A 268 2.34 12.24 -13.90
C ILE A 268 2.79 13.65 -14.31
N PRO A 269 3.32 13.84 -15.54
CA PRO A 269 3.79 15.14 -15.99
C PRO A 269 2.65 16.14 -16.17
N ASP A 270 2.94 17.44 -16.05
CA ASP A 270 1.95 18.51 -16.22
C ASP A 270 1.22 18.49 -17.57
N ARG A 271 1.90 18.03 -18.63
CA ARG A 271 1.36 17.94 -19.99
C ARG A 271 2.14 16.90 -20.78
N VAL A 272 1.44 16.23 -21.69
CA VAL A 272 2.04 15.50 -22.83
C VAL A 272 1.33 15.92 -24.12
N GLU A 273 1.85 15.49 -25.27
CA GLU A 273 1.13 15.57 -26.53
C GLU A 273 0.19 14.36 -26.72
N GLY A 274 -0.86 14.55 -27.54
CA GLY A 274 -1.82 13.50 -27.89
C GLY A 274 -2.82 13.11 -26.78
N ASP A 275 -3.58 12.05 -27.04
CA ASP A 275 -4.75 11.62 -26.25
C ASP A 275 -4.44 11.29 -24.77
N ALA A 276 -3.19 10.90 -24.45
CA ALA A 276 -2.74 10.67 -23.08
C ALA A 276 -2.85 11.92 -22.17
N ASN A 277 -2.83 13.12 -22.75
CA ASN A 277 -2.88 14.39 -22.04
C ASN A 277 -4.19 14.60 -21.24
N VAL A 278 -5.27 13.85 -21.51
CA VAL A 278 -6.47 13.90 -20.65
C VAL A 278 -6.14 13.49 -19.22
N MET A 279 -5.22 12.55 -19.02
CA MET A 279 -4.84 12.09 -17.68
C MET A 279 -4.02 13.16 -16.93
N CYS A 280 -3.15 13.90 -17.63
CA CYS A 280 -2.48 15.09 -17.10
C CYS A 280 -3.50 16.16 -16.65
N LYS A 281 -4.56 16.41 -17.43
CA LYS A 281 -5.66 17.32 -17.04
C LYS A 281 -6.40 16.80 -15.81
N ILE A 282 -6.76 15.52 -15.78
CA ILE A 282 -7.50 14.88 -14.67
C ILE A 282 -6.71 14.98 -13.37
N THR A 283 -5.42 14.64 -13.37
CA THR A 283 -4.56 14.76 -12.17
C THR A 283 -4.55 16.20 -11.64
N LYS A 284 -4.27 17.20 -12.50
CA LYS A 284 -4.20 18.61 -12.06
C LYS A 284 -5.55 19.16 -11.56
N ILE A 285 -6.66 18.78 -12.18
CA ILE A 285 -7.99 19.21 -11.72
C ILE A 285 -8.39 18.48 -10.43
N ARG A 286 -8.13 17.17 -10.30
CA ARG A 286 -8.29 16.42 -9.04
C ARG A 286 -7.54 17.09 -7.89
N ASP A 287 -6.28 17.46 -8.14
CA ASP A 287 -5.41 18.03 -7.11
C ASP A 287 -5.80 19.48 -6.78
N ALA A 288 -6.24 20.27 -7.76
CA ALA A 288 -6.88 21.55 -7.51
C ALA A 288 -8.15 21.42 -6.63
N CYS A 289 -8.98 20.40 -6.86
CA CYS A 289 -10.13 20.11 -5.99
C CYS A 289 -9.74 19.71 -4.57
N ILE A 290 -8.65 18.96 -4.40
CA ILE A 290 -8.13 18.56 -3.09
C ILE A 290 -7.62 19.79 -2.33
N LEU A 291 -6.85 20.66 -2.98
CA LEU A 291 -6.35 21.92 -2.39
C LEU A 291 -7.48 22.90 -2.06
N LEU A 292 -8.49 23.06 -2.93
CA LEU A 292 -9.64 23.94 -2.69
C LEU A 292 -10.53 23.46 -1.53
N ALA A 293 -10.46 22.18 -1.16
CA ALA A 293 -11.08 21.63 0.04
C ALA A 293 -10.20 21.75 1.30
N ASN A 294 -9.03 22.39 1.22
CA ASN A 294 -8.01 22.45 2.27
C ASN A 294 -7.46 21.06 2.69
N HIS A 295 -7.42 20.09 1.77
CA HIS A 295 -6.76 18.79 1.96
C HIS A 295 -5.36 18.79 1.32
N ARG A 296 -4.47 17.91 1.82
CA ARG A 296 -3.16 17.62 1.23
C ARG A 296 -3.31 16.73 0.00
N CYS A 297 -2.65 17.09 -1.10
CA CYS A 297 -2.52 16.22 -2.27
C CYS A 297 -1.51 15.10 -2.01
N TYR A 298 -1.79 13.93 -2.56
CA TYR A 298 -0.86 12.81 -2.55
C TYR A 298 0.39 13.13 -3.39
N ARG A 299 1.55 12.58 -3.00
CA ARG A 299 2.84 12.84 -3.65
C ARG A 299 3.48 11.52 -4.07
N GLU A 300 4.08 11.56 -5.25
CA GLU A 300 4.86 10.47 -5.81
C GLU A 300 6.26 10.98 -6.14
N TYR A 301 7.22 10.07 -6.24
CA TYR A 301 8.65 10.42 -6.28
C TYR A 301 9.30 9.86 -7.54
N PRO A 302 10.03 10.68 -8.34
CA PRO A 302 10.70 10.20 -9.53
C PRO A 302 11.68 9.06 -9.24
N VAL A 303 11.82 8.12 -10.18
CA VAL A 303 12.73 6.98 -9.99
C VAL A 303 14.19 7.40 -9.78
N ASP A 304 14.65 8.49 -10.41
CA ASP A 304 15.99 9.06 -10.18
C ASP A 304 16.17 9.65 -8.78
N TRP A 305 15.08 10.12 -8.16
CA TRP A 305 15.10 10.63 -6.79
C TRP A 305 15.24 9.46 -5.81
N ILE A 306 14.43 8.41 -5.96
CA ILE A 306 14.55 7.16 -5.19
C ILE A 306 15.97 6.60 -5.31
N GLN A 307 16.47 6.44 -6.54
CA GLN A 307 17.80 5.92 -6.79
C GLN A 307 18.94 6.77 -6.19
N ARG A 308 18.74 8.07 -5.95
CA ARG A 308 19.72 8.93 -5.26
C ARG A 308 19.66 8.73 -3.74
N HIS A 309 18.47 8.67 -3.15
CA HIS A 309 18.33 8.46 -1.70
C HIS A 309 18.73 7.05 -1.26
N VAL A 310 18.44 6.02 -2.07
CA VAL A 310 18.89 4.63 -1.84
C VAL A 310 20.43 4.52 -1.81
N ARG A 311 21.12 5.15 -2.77
CA ARG A 311 22.60 5.19 -2.76
C ARG A 311 23.15 6.05 -1.62
N ARG A 312 22.48 7.15 -1.26
CA ARG A 312 22.86 8.01 -0.11
C ARG A 312 22.82 7.23 1.21
N ALA A 313 21.83 6.35 1.37
CA ALA A 313 21.67 5.46 2.52
C ALA A 313 22.64 4.25 2.50
N GLY A 314 23.57 4.17 1.54
CA GLY A 314 24.60 3.13 1.49
C GLY A 314 24.19 1.80 0.87
N LEU A 315 23.12 1.76 0.04
CA LEU A 315 22.75 0.57 -0.72
C LEU A 315 23.24 0.61 -2.18
N ASP A 316 23.72 -0.55 -2.63
CA ASP A 316 24.11 -0.81 -4.01
C ASP A 316 22.87 -1.10 -4.87
N ILE A 317 22.65 -0.35 -5.96
CA ILE A 317 21.49 -0.56 -6.84
C ILE A 317 21.85 -1.57 -7.93
N VAL A 318 21.19 -2.72 -7.89
CA VAL A 318 21.42 -3.88 -8.77
C VAL A 318 20.66 -3.74 -10.09
N GLU A 319 19.36 -3.45 -10.02
CA GLU A 319 18.50 -3.31 -11.21
C GLU A 319 17.42 -2.24 -10.98
N THR A 320 16.86 -1.70 -12.07
CA THR A 320 15.65 -0.87 -12.03
C THR A 320 14.84 -1.10 -13.27
N ARG A 321 13.55 -1.40 -13.11
CA ARG A 321 12.64 -1.73 -14.21
C ARG A 321 11.35 -0.93 -14.13
N GLN A 322 10.80 -0.59 -15.30
CA GLN A 322 9.62 0.26 -15.45
C GLN A 322 8.45 -0.52 -16.07
N TYR A 323 7.23 -0.19 -15.66
CA TYR A 323 5.98 -0.86 -16.02
C TYR A 323 4.96 0.17 -16.52
N PRO A 324 4.80 0.33 -17.85
CA PRO A 324 3.93 1.38 -18.42
C PRO A 324 2.46 1.23 -18.00
N ILE A 325 1.90 2.29 -17.40
CA ILE A 325 0.53 2.27 -16.88
C ILE A 325 -0.45 2.52 -18.02
N ARG A 326 -1.55 1.77 -18.00
CA ARG A 326 -2.59 1.80 -19.03
C ARG A 326 -3.94 2.16 -18.42
N TYR A 327 -4.41 3.37 -18.69
CA TYR A 327 -5.65 3.92 -18.15
C TYR A 327 -6.84 3.66 -19.08
N ASP A 328 -7.82 2.90 -18.59
CA ASP A 328 -9.17 2.87 -19.17
C ASP A 328 -10.06 3.96 -18.54
N HIS A 329 -11.22 4.20 -19.17
CA HIS A 329 -12.18 5.21 -18.73
C HIS A 329 -12.64 4.98 -17.28
N GLY A 330 -12.85 3.73 -16.86
CA GLY A 330 -13.22 3.40 -15.47
C GLY A 330 -12.13 3.79 -14.46
N THR A 331 -10.85 3.71 -14.84
CA THR A 331 -9.74 4.15 -14.00
C THR A 331 -9.64 5.69 -13.95
N MET A 332 -9.85 6.36 -15.08
CA MET A 332 -9.92 7.83 -15.13
C MET A 332 -11.10 8.40 -14.33
N LEU A 333 -12.28 7.78 -14.46
CA LEU A 333 -13.50 8.18 -13.76
C LEU A 333 -13.37 8.09 -12.23
N LYS A 334 -12.61 7.11 -11.70
CA LYS A 334 -12.26 7.07 -10.27
C LYS A 334 -11.52 8.33 -9.83
N GLN A 335 -10.54 8.80 -10.61
CA GLN A 335 -9.76 10.01 -10.30
C GLN A 335 -10.59 11.29 -10.43
N ILE A 336 -11.48 11.38 -11.43
CA ILE A 336 -12.47 12.46 -11.56
C ILE A 336 -13.41 12.49 -10.35
N ASN A 337 -13.87 11.32 -9.89
CA ASN A 337 -14.77 11.20 -8.74
C ASN A 337 -14.08 11.54 -7.40
N VAL A 338 -12.75 11.36 -7.27
CA VAL A 338 -11.99 11.94 -6.15
C VAL A 338 -12.15 13.47 -6.15
N GLY A 339 -12.00 14.13 -7.31
CA GLY A 339 -12.28 15.57 -7.46
C GLY A 339 -13.72 15.95 -7.07
N ARG A 340 -14.72 15.23 -7.60
CA ARG A 340 -16.15 15.46 -7.28
C ARG A 340 -16.44 15.34 -5.78
N SER A 341 -15.80 14.40 -5.08
CA SER A 341 -16.00 14.20 -3.63
C SER A 341 -15.64 15.42 -2.77
N LYS A 342 -14.81 16.32 -3.31
CA LYS A 342 -14.29 17.52 -2.63
C LYS A 342 -15.12 18.79 -2.87
N LEU A 343 -15.99 18.83 -3.89
CA LEU A 343 -16.78 20.02 -4.25
C LEU A 343 -17.64 20.55 -3.07
N LYS A 344 -18.14 19.65 -2.22
CA LYS A 344 -18.91 19.98 -1.01
C LYS A 344 -18.12 20.69 0.11
N LEU A 345 -16.78 20.76 -0.02
CA LEU A 345 -15.86 21.33 0.96
C LEU A 345 -15.22 22.64 0.46
N PHE A 346 -15.62 23.14 -0.71
CA PHE A 346 -15.07 24.34 -1.32
C PHE A 346 -15.53 25.62 -0.58
N PRO A 347 -14.73 26.71 -0.61
CA PRO A 347 -15.04 27.95 0.10
C PRO A 347 -16.28 28.69 -0.41
N THR A 348 -16.71 28.46 -1.66
CA THR A 348 -17.96 29.01 -2.20
C THR A 348 -18.65 28.03 -3.16
N ARG A 349 -19.99 28.12 -3.23
CA ARG A 349 -20.82 27.33 -4.17
C ARG A 349 -20.45 27.59 -5.64
N GLY A 350 -20.19 28.84 -6.03
CA GLY A 350 -19.88 29.19 -7.42
C GLY A 350 -18.60 28.52 -7.94
N ILE A 351 -17.54 28.47 -7.12
CA ILE A 351 -16.29 27.76 -7.49
C ILE A 351 -16.55 26.25 -7.59
N ALA A 352 -17.40 25.68 -6.72
CA ALA A 352 -17.76 24.27 -6.77
C ALA A 352 -18.58 23.91 -8.04
N GLU A 353 -19.49 24.79 -8.46
CA GLU A 353 -20.32 24.61 -9.66
C GLU A 353 -19.49 24.66 -10.95
N GLU A 354 -18.64 25.67 -11.12
CA GLU A 354 -17.72 25.76 -12.27
C GLU A 354 -16.73 24.60 -12.32
N MET A 355 -16.19 24.18 -11.17
CA MET A 355 -15.29 23.02 -11.11
C MET A 355 -16.02 21.70 -11.42
N GLY A 356 -17.29 21.58 -11.04
CA GLY A 356 -18.16 20.48 -11.48
C GLY A 356 -18.28 20.41 -13.00
N VAL A 357 -18.52 21.54 -13.67
CA VAL A 357 -18.58 21.63 -15.15
C VAL A 357 -17.26 21.23 -15.81
N ILE A 358 -16.11 21.51 -15.18
CA ILE A 358 -14.79 21.05 -15.67
C ILE A 358 -14.63 19.53 -15.50
N LEU A 359 -15.01 18.96 -14.35
CA LEU A 359 -14.95 17.51 -14.09
C LEU A 359 -15.86 16.72 -15.05
N ASP A 360 -17.08 17.20 -15.30
CA ASP A 360 -18.04 16.60 -16.23
C ASP A 360 -17.55 16.66 -17.70
N ARG A 361 -16.75 17.68 -18.05
CA ARG A 361 -16.10 17.79 -19.36
C ARG A 361 -14.95 16.80 -19.50
N LEU A 362 -14.15 16.62 -18.44
CA LEU A 362 -13.07 15.63 -18.40
C LEU A 362 -13.58 14.19 -18.43
N GLU A 363 -14.75 13.91 -17.86
CA GLU A 363 -15.36 12.58 -17.99
C GLU A 363 -15.68 12.25 -19.45
N LYS A 364 -16.31 13.19 -20.17
CA LYS A 364 -16.60 13.06 -21.61
C LYS A 364 -15.33 12.91 -22.42
N GLU A 365 -14.33 13.77 -22.19
CA GLU A 365 -13.02 13.68 -22.86
C GLU A 365 -12.35 12.32 -22.60
N SER A 366 -12.40 11.80 -21.36
CA SER A 366 -11.83 10.50 -21.00
C SER A 366 -12.49 9.32 -21.73
N LEU A 367 -13.82 9.38 -21.94
CA LEU A 367 -14.56 8.37 -22.68
C LEU A 367 -14.30 8.47 -24.19
N GLU A 368 -14.11 9.67 -24.71
CA GLU A 368 -13.79 9.92 -26.12
C GLU A 368 -12.38 9.45 -26.49
N VAL A 369 -11.34 9.79 -25.70
CA VAL A 369 -9.96 9.33 -26.00
C VAL A 369 -9.85 7.81 -25.91
N THR A 370 -10.52 7.17 -24.94
CA THR A 370 -10.43 5.72 -24.74
C THR A 370 -11.18 4.95 -25.81
N LYS A 371 -12.31 5.47 -26.31
CA LYS A 371 -13.01 4.94 -27.50
C LYS A 371 -12.18 5.05 -28.79
N ARG A 372 -11.22 5.97 -28.89
CA ARG A 372 -10.28 6.05 -30.03
C ARG A 372 -9.15 5.02 -29.95
N GLN A 373 -8.85 4.46 -28.77
CA GLN A 373 -7.80 3.46 -28.63
C GLN A 373 -8.33 2.07 -28.95
N ALA A 374 -7.66 1.33 -29.84
CA ALA A 374 -8.01 -0.07 -30.15
C ALA A 374 -7.99 -1.01 -28.93
N SER A 375 -7.26 -0.64 -27.88
CA SER A 375 -7.15 -1.33 -26.59
C SER A 375 -8.17 -0.87 -25.53
N GLY A 376 -8.98 0.17 -25.82
CA GLY A 376 -9.78 0.90 -24.82
C GLY A 376 -8.96 1.69 -23.78
N ARG A 377 -7.64 1.80 -23.94
CA ARG A 377 -6.70 2.31 -22.94
C ARG A 377 -5.62 3.21 -23.51
N VAL A 378 -5.37 4.35 -22.87
CA VAL A 378 -4.18 5.18 -23.16
C VAL A 378 -3.02 4.78 -22.23
N THR A 379 -1.78 4.92 -22.72
CA THR A 379 -0.57 4.72 -21.90
C THR A 379 -0.03 6.08 -21.45
N LEU A 380 0.28 6.23 -20.16
CA LEU A 380 0.98 7.39 -19.60
C LEU A 380 1.68 7.00 -18.30
N GLY A 381 2.92 7.46 -18.09
CA GLY A 381 3.68 7.16 -16.89
C GLY A 381 4.02 5.67 -16.75
N PHE A 382 4.67 5.34 -15.64
CA PHE A 382 5.04 3.97 -15.30
C PHE A 382 5.15 3.79 -13.79
N ASP A 383 4.79 2.61 -13.32
CA ASP A 383 5.25 2.11 -12.03
C ASP A 383 6.71 1.66 -12.20
N TYR A 384 7.52 1.73 -11.16
CA TYR A 384 8.90 1.24 -11.17
C TYR A 384 9.15 0.26 -10.04
N VAL A 385 10.10 -0.65 -10.26
CA VAL A 385 10.71 -1.48 -9.22
C VAL A 385 12.22 -1.24 -9.24
N VAL A 386 12.76 -0.73 -8.14
CA VAL A 386 14.21 -0.63 -7.89
C VAL A 386 14.62 -1.81 -7.01
N VAL A 387 15.70 -2.50 -7.38
CA VAL A 387 16.31 -3.59 -6.62
C VAL A 387 17.65 -3.09 -6.07
N ALA A 388 17.83 -3.14 -4.75
CA ALA A 388 19.05 -2.68 -4.09
C ALA A 388 19.52 -3.67 -3.02
N GLU A 389 20.81 -3.71 -2.73
CA GLU A 389 21.43 -4.65 -1.78
C GLU A 389 22.32 -3.92 -0.77
N LYS A 390 22.44 -4.49 0.43
CA LYS A 390 23.39 -4.04 1.45
C LYS A 390 24.69 -4.83 1.28
N SER A 391 25.78 -4.14 0.96
CA SER A 391 27.10 -4.76 0.79
C SER A 391 27.49 -5.64 1.98
N LYS A 392 27.94 -6.88 1.72
CA LYS A 392 28.21 -7.92 2.73
C LYS A 392 29.31 -7.58 3.74
N ASN A 393 30.15 -6.59 3.44
CA ASN A 393 31.30 -6.19 4.25
C ASN A 393 31.06 -4.85 4.99
N ALA A 394 29.83 -4.36 5.06
CA ALA A 394 29.51 -3.03 5.62
C ALA A 394 30.06 -2.81 7.04
N ASP A 395 30.08 -3.86 7.87
CA ASP A 395 30.46 -3.78 9.28
C ASP A 395 31.99 -3.71 9.52
N VAL A 396 32.80 -3.77 8.45
CA VAL A 396 34.28 -3.69 8.52
C VAL A 396 34.78 -2.23 8.36
N ALA A 397 33.91 -1.30 7.99
CA ALA A 397 34.29 0.05 7.54
C ALA A 397 34.26 1.15 8.63
N GLN A 398 34.17 0.80 9.92
CA GLN A 398 34.10 1.79 11.03
C GLN A 398 35.34 1.86 11.94
N ASP A 399 36.38 1.04 11.71
CA ASP A 399 37.62 0.99 12.52
C ASP A 399 38.89 1.32 11.68
N VAL A 400 38.86 2.40 10.87
CA VAL A 400 40.02 2.91 10.09
C VAL A 400 40.07 4.44 10.11
#